data_AF-A0A1S1TY39-F1
#
_entry.id   AF-A0A1S1TY39-F1
#
_cell.length_a   1.000
_cell.length_b   1.000
_cell.length_c   1.000
_cell.angle_alpha   90.00
_cell.angle_beta   90.00
_cell.angle_gamma   90.00
#
_symmetry.space_group_name_H-M   'P 1'
#
loop_
_entity.id
_entity.type
_entity.pdbx_description
1 polymer ?
#
loop_
_entity_poly.entity_id
_entity_poly.type
_entity_poly.pdbx_seq_one_letter_code
_entity_poly.pdbx_strand_id
1 'polypeptide(L)'
;MNAFSRRGACPALSAPMQTGDGLLVRLNPVAGGLSPKVLIGLGESALRHGNGIVEVTARGSLQIRGLTPKSARLMAAEVDALGISVRTGVPVEIGPLAGIDPHEIADPRPVAEQIRAAIEAAGLTPRLGPKVSLVVDGGGQLAMDAVTADVRLKARRTAAGVYWSMSVGGDARSAKPLAMVDADAGRDIAVAALRMVSEKGREAHTRDLTERQLNSLASWHSVPPPSVLPDISPARGEIDLSPPASPISNGVSGT
;
A
#
# COMPACT_ATOMS: atom_id res chain seq x y z
N MET A 1 40.89 -5.36 -7.32
CA MET A 1 39.68 -5.66 -6.51
C MET A 1 38.63 -4.63 -6.86
N ASN A 2 37.74 -4.92 -7.82
CA ASN A 2 36.66 -4.00 -8.18
C ASN A 2 35.56 -4.12 -7.13
N ALA A 3 35.57 -3.23 -6.14
CA ALA A 3 34.43 -3.01 -5.28
C ALA A 3 33.27 -2.57 -6.18
N PHE A 4 32.31 -3.46 -6.43
CA PHE A 4 31.06 -3.11 -7.06
C PHE A 4 30.40 -2.01 -6.21
N SER A 5 30.56 -0.76 -6.64
CA SER A 5 29.91 0.38 -6.02
C SER A 5 28.42 0.07 -5.93
N ARG A 6 27.89 0.01 -4.70
CA ARG A 6 26.49 -0.36 -4.46
C ARG A 6 25.62 0.60 -5.27
N ARG A 7 24.90 0.07 -6.26
CA ARG A 7 23.93 0.80 -7.09
C ARG A 7 22.80 1.30 -6.18
N GLY A 8 22.95 2.50 -5.65
CA GLY A 8 22.11 3.05 -4.59
C GLY A 8 20.87 3.79 -5.07
N ALA A 9 20.79 4.18 -6.35
CA ALA A 9 19.69 4.96 -6.91
C ALA A 9 18.87 4.13 -7.93
N CYS A 10 17.55 4.33 -7.93
CA CYS A 10 16.68 3.82 -8.98
C CYS A 10 16.95 4.65 -10.26
N PRO A 11 17.33 4.05 -11.40
CA PRO A 11 17.70 4.79 -12.60
C PRO A 11 16.47 5.45 -13.23
N ALA A 12 16.13 6.67 -12.85
CA ALA A 12 15.05 7.43 -13.47
C ALA A 12 15.53 8.03 -14.81
N LEU A 13 14.61 8.47 -15.67
CA LEU A 13 14.95 9.24 -16.87
C LEU A 13 15.82 10.48 -16.55
N SER A 14 15.54 11.13 -15.41
CA SER A 14 16.26 12.31 -14.93
C SER A 14 17.62 11.99 -14.30
N ALA A 15 17.87 10.73 -13.95
CA ALA A 15 19.12 10.27 -13.36
C ALA A 15 19.48 8.87 -13.89
N PRO A 16 19.91 8.76 -15.17
CA PRO A 16 20.28 7.48 -15.77
C PRO A 16 21.49 6.86 -15.07
N MET A 17 21.55 5.53 -15.04
CA MET A 17 22.64 4.80 -14.39
C MET A 17 23.57 4.18 -15.43
N GLN A 18 24.88 4.30 -15.21
CA GLN A 18 25.88 3.67 -16.08
C GLN A 18 25.87 2.14 -15.92
N THR A 19 25.84 1.45 -17.06
CA THR A 19 25.94 0.01 -17.23
C THR A 19 26.98 -0.34 -18.31
N GLY A 20 27.25 -1.63 -18.53
CA GLY A 20 28.27 -2.09 -19.49
C GLY A 20 27.97 -1.76 -20.95
N ASP A 21 26.71 -1.48 -21.25
CA ASP A 21 26.17 -1.19 -22.58
C ASP A 21 25.82 0.30 -22.78
N GLY A 22 26.07 1.18 -21.80
CA GLY A 22 25.72 2.60 -21.85
C GLY A 22 24.96 3.03 -20.60
N LEU A 23 23.97 3.90 -20.76
CA LEU A 23 23.06 4.31 -19.70
C LEU A 23 21.80 3.44 -19.71
N LEU A 24 21.31 3.15 -18.51
CA LEU A 24 20.04 2.51 -18.21
C LEU A 24 19.08 3.55 -17.65
N VAL A 25 17.84 3.55 -18.13
CA VAL A 25 16.72 4.28 -17.54
C VAL A 25 15.56 3.33 -17.27
N ARG A 26 14.77 3.66 -16.26
CA ARG A 26 13.60 2.93 -15.81
C ARG A 26 12.39 3.84 -15.85
N LEU A 27 11.35 3.40 -16.54
CA LEU A 27 10.05 4.02 -16.60
C LEU A 27 9.11 3.22 -15.72
N ASN A 28 8.42 3.90 -14.81
CA ASN A 28 7.31 3.30 -14.07
C ASN A 28 6.01 3.96 -14.51
N PRO A 29 5.33 3.46 -15.57
CA PRO A 29 4.06 4.01 -16.01
C PRO A 29 3.03 4.01 -14.87
N VAL A 30 2.18 5.04 -14.82
CA VAL A 30 1.03 5.11 -13.91
C VAL A 30 0.15 3.86 -14.07
N ALA A 31 -0.54 3.47 -12.99
CA ALA A 31 -1.42 2.32 -12.98
C ALA A 31 -2.52 2.43 -14.05
N GLY A 32 -2.83 1.33 -14.73
CA GLY A 32 -3.79 1.30 -15.85
C GLY A 32 -3.23 0.75 -17.16
N GLY A 33 -1.92 0.51 -17.24
CA GLY A 33 -1.26 -0.09 -18.39
C GLY A 33 -0.88 0.93 -19.48
N LEU A 34 -0.24 0.44 -20.54
CA LEU A 34 0.10 1.23 -21.72
C LEU A 34 -0.75 0.78 -22.90
N SER A 35 -1.28 1.74 -23.67
CA SER A 35 -1.94 1.40 -24.93
C SER A 35 -0.94 0.78 -25.92
N PRO A 36 -1.37 -0.08 -26.84
CA PRO A 36 -0.49 -0.65 -27.85
C PRO A 36 0.27 0.41 -28.65
N LYS A 37 -0.39 1.53 -28.99
CA LYS A 37 0.23 2.65 -29.71
C LYS A 37 1.37 3.28 -28.92
N VAL A 38 1.19 3.50 -27.62
CA VAL A 38 2.22 4.06 -26.74
C VAL A 38 3.39 3.08 -26.58
N LEU A 39 3.11 1.78 -26.45
CA LEU A 39 4.14 0.75 -26.34
C LEU A 39 4.98 0.62 -27.63
N ILE A 40 4.35 0.70 -28.81
CA ILE A 40 5.05 0.75 -30.10
C ILE A 40 5.96 1.98 -30.15
N GLY A 41 5.42 3.17 -29.84
CA GLY A 41 6.21 4.41 -29.83
C GLY A 41 7.41 4.34 -28.87
N LEU A 42 7.23 3.69 -27.71
CA LEU A 42 8.32 3.46 -26.77
C LEU A 42 9.39 2.50 -27.32
N GLY A 43 8.98 1.43 -27.99
CA GLY A 43 9.88 0.49 -28.65
C GLY A 43 10.69 1.14 -29.77
N GLU A 44 10.04 1.96 -30.60
CA GLU A 44 10.73 2.73 -31.64
C GLU A 44 11.71 3.76 -31.05
N SER A 45 11.33 4.43 -29.96
CA SER A 45 12.24 5.32 -29.21
C SER A 45 13.45 4.55 -28.67
N ALA A 46 13.26 3.35 -28.14
CA ALA A 46 14.33 2.50 -27.64
C ALA A 46 15.30 2.06 -28.77
N LEU A 47 14.79 1.83 -29.98
CA LEU A 47 15.60 1.54 -31.16
C LEU A 47 16.39 2.76 -31.63
N ARG A 48 15.80 3.96 -31.60
CA ARG A 48 16.46 5.21 -32.04
C ARG A 48 17.55 5.68 -31.08
N HIS A 49 17.30 5.60 -29.78
CA HIS A 49 18.12 6.29 -28.77
C HIS A 49 18.99 5.33 -27.96
N GLY A 50 18.60 4.07 -27.84
CA GLY A 50 19.26 3.05 -27.04
C GLY A 50 19.81 1.90 -27.89
N ASN A 51 19.79 0.70 -27.34
CA ASN A 51 20.18 -0.54 -28.05
C ASN A 51 18.99 -1.38 -28.51
N GLY A 52 17.77 -0.83 -28.48
CA GLY A 52 16.54 -1.54 -28.85
C GLY A 52 15.98 -2.50 -27.80
N ILE A 53 16.64 -2.67 -26.65
CA ILE A 53 16.18 -3.58 -25.59
C ILE A 53 15.25 -2.84 -24.63
N VAL A 54 14.05 -3.40 -24.44
CA VAL A 54 13.08 -2.99 -23.42
C VAL A 54 12.77 -4.18 -22.52
N GLU A 55 13.11 -4.09 -21.24
CA GLU A 55 12.91 -5.16 -20.26
C GLU A 55 11.74 -4.82 -19.32
N VAL A 56 10.91 -5.81 -18.98
CA VAL A 56 9.89 -5.67 -17.94
C VAL A 56 10.45 -6.21 -16.63
N THR A 57 10.48 -5.38 -15.58
CA THR A 57 10.97 -5.81 -14.27
C THR A 57 9.92 -6.63 -13.53
N ALA A 58 10.33 -7.32 -12.46
CA ALA A 58 9.43 -8.01 -11.53
C ALA A 58 8.35 -7.12 -10.88
N ARG A 59 8.49 -5.78 -10.95
CA ARG A 59 7.49 -4.81 -10.46
C ARG A 59 6.73 -4.10 -11.59
N GLY A 60 6.78 -4.62 -12.82
CA GLY A 60 6.02 -4.09 -13.95
C GLY A 60 6.53 -2.77 -14.55
N SER A 61 7.58 -2.16 -14.00
CA SER A 61 8.26 -1.03 -14.66
C SER A 61 9.05 -1.49 -15.89
N LEU A 62 9.27 -0.60 -16.84
CA LEU A 62 10.05 -0.82 -18.05
C LEU A 62 11.48 -0.31 -17.90
N GLN A 63 12.44 -1.04 -18.45
CA GLN A 63 13.87 -0.69 -18.44
C GLN A 63 14.38 -0.58 -19.86
N ILE A 64 15.07 0.51 -20.15
CA ILE A 64 15.61 0.82 -21.49
C ILE A 64 17.10 1.06 -21.36
N ARG A 65 17.86 0.44 -22.27
CA ARG A 65 19.32 0.32 -22.19
C ARG A 65 20.01 0.91 -23.41
N GLY A 66 21.34 1.00 -23.34
CA GLY A 66 22.15 1.43 -24.48
C GLY A 66 22.20 2.93 -24.70
N LEU A 67 21.74 3.73 -23.73
CA LEU A 67 21.60 5.17 -23.91
C LEU A 67 22.94 5.90 -23.73
N THR A 68 23.07 7.06 -24.35
CA THR A 68 24.12 8.04 -24.05
C THR A 68 23.51 9.20 -23.28
N PRO A 69 24.30 10.08 -22.60
CA PRO A 69 23.75 11.26 -21.94
C PRO A 69 22.94 12.19 -22.87
N LYS A 70 23.27 12.18 -24.17
CA LYS A 70 22.52 12.93 -25.20
C LYS A 70 21.21 12.21 -25.54
N SER A 71 21.27 10.91 -25.87
CA SER A 71 20.08 10.17 -26.31
C SER A 71 19.09 9.89 -25.17
N ALA A 72 19.55 9.81 -23.92
CA ALA A 72 18.67 9.75 -22.75
C ALA A 72 17.76 10.99 -22.64
N ARG A 73 18.30 12.19 -22.91
CA ARG A 73 17.52 13.44 -22.92
C ARG A 73 16.52 13.49 -24.06
N LEU A 74 16.91 13.01 -25.25
CA LEU A 74 16.02 12.93 -26.41
C LEU A 74 14.88 11.93 -26.16
N MET A 75 15.20 10.76 -25.62
CA MET A 75 14.21 9.76 -25.21
C MET A 75 13.26 10.31 -24.16
N ALA A 76 13.74 11.05 -23.16
CA ALA A 76 12.87 11.66 -22.16
C ALA A 76 11.82 12.57 -22.82
N ALA A 77 12.23 13.42 -23.76
CA ALA A 77 11.32 14.27 -24.51
C ALA A 77 10.31 13.47 -25.37
N GLU A 78 10.73 12.37 -25.99
CA GLU A 78 9.81 11.48 -26.72
C GLU A 78 8.83 10.76 -25.80
N VAL A 79 9.27 10.29 -24.63
CA VAL A 79 8.42 9.65 -23.61
C VAL A 79 7.37 10.63 -23.09
N ASP A 80 7.76 11.88 -22.85
CA ASP A 80 6.84 12.95 -22.46
C ASP A 80 5.83 13.25 -23.58
N ALA A 81 6.27 13.29 -24.84
CA ALA A 81 5.40 13.49 -26.00
C ALA A 81 4.43 12.32 -26.25
N LEU A 82 4.81 11.09 -25.86
CA LEU A 82 3.93 9.92 -25.86
C LEU A 82 2.88 9.97 -24.74
N GLY A 83 2.97 10.95 -23.83
CA GLY A 83 2.04 11.09 -22.70
C GLY A 83 2.21 10.03 -21.63
N ILE A 84 3.39 9.39 -21.54
CA ILE A 84 3.66 8.37 -20.52
C ILE A 84 3.87 9.09 -19.19
N SER A 85 2.84 9.08 -18.34
CA SER A 85 2.98 9.53 -16.96
C SER A 85 3.85 8.56 -16.18
N VAL A 86 4.98 9.04 -15.66
CA VAL A 86 5.89 8.25 -14.81
C VAL A 86 5.58 8.53 -13.35
N ARG A 87 5.45 7.46 -12.55
CA ARG A 87 5.21 7.58 -11.11
C ARG A 87 6.39 8.26 -10.41
N THR A 88 6.07 9.22 -9.56
CA THR A 88 6.97 9.83 -8.59
C THR A 88 6.62 9.38 -7.17
N GLY A 89 7.51 9.61 -6.21
CA GLY A 89 7.28 9.28 -4.81
C GLY A 89 7.59 7.83 -4.43
N VAL A 90 7.14 7.44 -3.24
CA VAL A 90 7.29 6.07 -2.73
C VAL A 90 6.47 5.11 -3.59
N PRO A 91 7.07 4.01 -4.13
CA PRO A 91 6.33 3.03 -4.91
C PRO A 91 5.24 2.33 -4.09
N VAL A 92 3.97 2.49 -4.51
CA VAL A 92 2.81 1.74 -3.99
C VAL A 92 2.26 0.84 -5.10
N GLU A 93 2.74 -0.39 -5.17
CA GLU A 93 2.39 -1.31 -6.25
C GLU A 93 1.01 -1.94 -6.04
N ILE A 94 0.26 -2.11 -7.13
CA ILE A 94 -1.03 -2.80 -7.16
C ILE A 94 -0.99 -3.91 -8.21
N GLY A 95 -1.96 -4.82 -8.13
CA GLY A 95 -2.07 -5.92 -9.09
C GLY A 95 -2.23 -5.43 -10.54
N PRO A 96 -1.69 -6.15 -11.53
CA PRO A 96 -1.76 -5.75 -12.94
C PRO A 96 -3.20 -5.74 -13.50
N LEU A 97 -4.11 -6.50 -12.88
CA LEU A 97 -5.53 -6.56 -13.23
C LEU A 97 -6.43 -5.84 -12.20
N ALA A 98 -5.87 -4.93 -11.40
CA ALA A 98 -6.63 -4.21 -10.38
C ALA A 98 -7.85 -3.48 -10.97
N GLY A 99 -9.03 -3.79 -10.47
CA GLY A 99 -10.31 -3.21 -10.90
C GLY A 99 -10.88 -3.76 -12.20
N ILE A 100 -10.25 -4.78 -12.78
CA ILE A 100 -10.74 -5.51 -13.97
C ILE A 100 -10.76 -7.03 -13.78
N ASP A 101 -10.12 -7.55 -12.73
CA ASP A 101 -10.09 -8.98 -12.44
C ASP A 101 -11.42 -9.43 -11.82
N PRO A 102 -12.17 -10.35 -12.45
CA PRO A 102 -13.43 -10.83 -11.90
C PRO A 102 -13.28 -11.63 -10.60
N HIS A 103 -12.07 -12.08 -10.26
CA HIS A 103 -11.80 -12.81 -9.02
C HIS A 103 -11.18 -11.94 -7.92
N GLU A 104 -11.06 -10.62 -8.12
CA GLU A 104 -10.55 -9.75 -7.06
C GLU A 104 -11.48 -9.75 -5.83
N ILE A 105 -10.87 -9.72 -4.65
CA ILE A 105 -11.63 -9.66 -3.39
C ILE A 105 -12.15 -8.24 -3.17
N ALA A 106 -11.30 -7.25 -3.46
CA ALA A 106 -11.62 -5.83 -3.47
C ALA A 106 -10.68 -5.09 -4.44
N ASP A 107 -11.19 -4.01 -5.04
CA ASP A 107 -10.40 -3.10 -5.86
C ASP A 107 -9.31 -2.42 -4.99
N PRO A 108 -8.02 -2.62 -5.26
CA PRO A 108 -6.94 -2.03 -4.48
C PRO A 108 -6.63 -0.58 -4.86
N ARG A 109 -7.16 -0.07 -6.00
CA ARG A 109 -6.82 1.27 -6.51
C ARG A 109 -7.17 2.40 -5.53
N PRO A 110 -8.38 2.43 -4.92
CA PRO A 110 -8.72 3.50 -3.98
C PRO A 110 -7.80 3.52 -2.74
N VAL A 111 -7.49 2.35 -2.19
CA VAL A 111 -6.60 2.22 -1.02
C VAL A 111 -5.17 2.66 -1.36
N ALA A 112 -4.67 2.24 -2.51
CA ALA A 112 -3.35 2.64 -2.98
C ALA A 112 -3.25 4.16 -3.20
N GLU A 113 -4.27 4.78 -3.77
CA GLU A 113 -4.31 6.23 -3.99
C GLU A 113 -4.35 7.00 -2.68
N GLN A 114 -5.18 6.57 -1.73
CA GLN A 114 -5.23 7.17 -0.39
C GLN A 114 -3.88 7.08 0.33
N ILE A 115 -3.19 5.94 0.23
CA ILE A 115 -1.84 5.76 0.80
C ILE A 115 -0.85 6.71 0.13
N ARG A 116 -0.87 6.84 -1.21
CA ARG A 116 0.00 7.78 -1.94
C ARG A 116 -0.21 9.22 -1.47
N ALA A 117 -1.46 9.65 -1.43
CA ALA A 117 -1.83 10.99 -0.97
C ALA A 117 -1.38 11.24 0.48
N ALA A 118 -1.56 10.24 1.37
CA ALA A 118 -1.16 10.36 2.77
C ALA A 118 0.37 10.38 2.97
N ILE A 119 1.13 9.62 2.17
CA ILE A 119 2.60 9.67 2.16
C ILE A 119 3.11 11.05 1.73
N GLU A 120 2.50 11.62 0.69
CA GLU A 120 2.87 12.93 0.17
C GLU A 120 2.52 14.04 1.16
N ALA A 121 1.29 14.04 1.70
CA ALA A 121 0.87 14.98 2.74
C ALA A 121 1.75 14.90 4.01
N ALA A 122 2.30 13.72 4.30
CA ALA A 122 3.23 13.51 5.42
C ALA A 122 4.68 13.96 5.12
N GLY A 123 5.00 14.34 3.88
CA GLY A 123 6.34 14.74 3.47
C GLY A 123 7.39 13.62 3.60
N LEU A 124 6.97 12.36 3.43
CA LEU A 124 7.82 11.19 3.68
C LEU A 124 8.72 10.84 2.49
N THR A 125 8.29 11.15 1.27
CA THR A 125 9.02 10.85 0.03
C THR A 125 10.53 11.20 0.11
N PRO A 126 10.96 12.42 0.48
CA PRO A 126 12.39 12.75 0.53
C PRO A 126 13.11 12.16 1.75
N ARG A 127 12.39 11.62 2.74
CA ARG A 127 12.98 11.10 4.00
C ARG A 127 13.24 9.60 3.97
N LEU A 128 12.60 8.88 3.04
CA LEU A 128 12.71 7.43 2.91
C LEU A 128 13.85 7.02 1.97
N GLY A 129 14.29 5.77 2.16
CA GLY A 129 15.25 5.12 1.28
C GLY A 129 14.69 4.85 -0.12
N PRO A 130 15.53 4.81 -1.16
CA PRO A 130 15.09 4.62 -2.55
C PRO A 130 14.53 3.22 -2.83
N LYS A 131 14.64 2.29 -1.86
CA LYS A 131 14.13 0.91 -1.95
C LYS A 131 12.88 0.68 -1.09
N VAL A 132 12.45 1.69 -0.33
CA VAL A 132 11.25 1.57 0.49
C VAL A 132 10.03 1.49 -0.44
N SER A 133 9.17 0.48 -0.25
CA SER A 133 8.02 0.27 -1.13
C SER A 133 6.84 -0.39 -0.44
N LEU A 134 5.65 -0.24 -1.03
CA LEU A 134 4.41 -0.80 -0.55
C LEU A 134 3.75 -1.65 -1.64
N VAL A 135 2.96 -2.62 -1.21
CA VAL A 135 2.09 -3.43 -2.08
C VAL A 135 0.67 -3.40 -1.53
N VAL A 136 -0.30 -3.11 -2.40
CA VAL A 136 -1.74 -3.22 -2.11
C VAL A 136 -2.33 -4.23 -3.10
N ASP A 137 -2.60 -5.43 -2.59
CA ASP A 137 -3.01 -6.60 -3.37
C ASP A 137 -4.49 -6.89 -3.14
N GLY A 138 -5.31 -6.72 -4.18
CA GLY A 138 -6.75 -6.97 -4.16
C GLY A 138 -7.14 -8.45 -4.06
N GLY A 139 -6.18 -9.39 -4.11
CA GLY A 139 -6.44 -10.82 -3.96
C GLY A 139 -7.05 -11.48 -5.19
N GLY A 140 -6.76 -10.97 -6.39
CA GLY A 140 -7.19 -11.56 -7.66
C GLY A 140 -6.36 -12.77 -8.11
N GLN A 141 -6.52 -13.17 -9.37
CA GLN A 141 -5.85 -14.33 -10.00
C GLN A 141 -4.33 -14.16 -10.08
N LEU A 142 -3.87 -12.94 -10.34
CA LEU A 142 -2.45 -12.63 -10.44
C LEU A 142 -1.92 -12.12 -9.09
N ALA A 143 -1.44 -13.05 -8.29
CA ALA A 143 -0.91 -12.77 -6.96
C ALA A 143 0.39 -11.95 -7.01
N MET A 144 0.54 -11.02 -6.07
CA MET A 144 1.77 -10.23 -5.92
C MET A 144 2.75 -10.87 -4.93
N ASP A 145 2.63 -12.17 -4.65
CA ASP A 145 3.24 -12.86 -3.51
C ASP A 145 4.77 -12.86 -3.53
N ALA A 146 5.39 -12.84 -4.72
CA ALA A 146 6.83 -12.77 -4.90
C ALA A 146 7.41 -11.33 -4.80
N VAL A 147 6.55 -10.30 -4.79
CA VAL A 147 6.99 -8.91 -4.69
C VAL A 147 7.31 -8.60 -3.24
N THR A 148 8.58 -8.30 -2.96
CA THR A 148 9.02 -7.83 -1.64
C THR A 148 8.51 -6.41 -1.38
N ALA A 149 8.12 -6.10 -0.15
CA ALA A 149 7.72 -4.75 0.22
C ALA A 149 8.03 -4.47 1.69
N ASP A 150 8.15 -3.19 2.01
CA ASP A 150 8.23 -2.74 3.39
C ASP A 150 6.87 -2.86 4.07
N VAL A 151 5.80 -2.53 3.36
CA VAL A 151 4.43 -2.71 3.85
C VAL A 151 3.61 -3.41 2.78
N ARG A 152 2.84 -4.41 3.18
CA ARG A 152 1.91 -5.13 2.31
C ARG A 152 0.52 -5.12 2.91
N LEU A 153 -0.46 -4.76 2.11
CA LEU A 153 -1.88 -4.93 2.37
C LEU A 153 -2.40 -5.95 1.36
N LYS A 154 -3.03 -7.03 1.84
CA LYS A 154 -3.68 -8.01 0.97
C LYS A 154 -5.14 -8.19 1.37
N ALA A 155 -6.05 -8.04 0.42
CA ALA A 155 -7.48 -8.21 0.67
C ALA A 155 -7.77 -9.66 1.11
N ARG A 156 -8.70 -9.77 2.06
CA ARG A 156 -9.15 -11.01 2.68
C ARG A 156 -10.64 -10.94 2.89
N ARG A 157 -11.32 -12.00 2.49
CA ARG A 157 -12.74 -12.19 2.79
C ARG A 157 -12.88 -12.90 4.13
N THR A 158 -13.63 -12.32 5.04
CA THR A 158 -13.97 -12.87 6.35
C THR A 158 -15.49 -12.99 6.46
N ALA A 159 -15.98 -13.63 7.53
CA ALA A 159 -17.41 -13.69 7.81
C ALA A 159 -18.04 -12.30 8.04
N ALA A 160 -17.24 -11.32 8.51
CA ALA A 160 -17.68 -9.96 8.81
C ALA A 160 -17.55 -9.00 7.63
N GLY A 161 -16.96 -9.42 6.50
CA GLY A 161 -16.80 -8.59 5.30
C GLY A 161 -15.41 -8.71 4.68
N VAL A 162 -15.00 -7.66 3.95
CA VAL A 162 -13.66 -7.58 3.36
C VAL A 162 -12.74 -6.74 4.25
N TYR A 163 -11.59 -7.31 4.58
CA TYR A 163 -10.54 -6.67 5.36
C TYR A 163 -9.19 -6.79 4.64
N TRP A 164 -8.20 -6.04 5.11
CA TRP A 164 -6.84 -6.05 4.61
C TRP A 164 -5.91 -6.68 5.63
N SER A 165 -5.33 -7.83 5.29
CA SER A 165 -4.24 -8.41 6.08
C SER A 165 -2.97 -7.61 5.82
N MET A 166 -2.40 -7.02 6.87
CA MET A 166 -1.16 -6.27 6.84
C MET A 166 0.03 -7.11 7.26
N SER A 167 1.13 -6.96 6.54
CA SER A 167 2.42 -7.56 6.88
C SER A 167 3.57 -6.63 6.47
N VAL A 168 4.74 -6.79 7.08
CA VAL A 168 5.89 -5.91 6.83
C VAL A 168 7.19 -6.66 6.54
N GLY A 169 8.06 -6.02 5.78
CA GLY A 169 9.49 -6.36 5.69
C GLY A 169 9.85 -7.58 4.85
N GLY A 170 9.02 -7.99 3.90
CA GLY A 170 9.25 -9.22 3.12
C GLY A 170 8.32 -9.42 1.92
N ASP A 171 8.39 -10.62 1.36
CA ASP A 171 7.41 -11.17 0.40
C ASP A 171 6.28 -11.91 1.15
N ALA A 172 5.35 -12.56 0.46
CA ALA A 172 4.25 -13.27 1.12
C ALA A 172 4.70 -14.43 2.04
N ARG A 173 5.94 -14.92 1.92
CA ARG A 173 6.48 -16.02 2.74
C ARG A 173 7.29 -15.53 3.94
N SER A 174 7.98 -14.41 3.78
CA SER A 174 8.95 -13.88 4.76
C SER A 174 8.45 -12.64 5.51
N ALA A 175 7.40 -11.98 5.03
CA ALA A 175 6.84 -10.81 5.70
C ALA A 175 6.25 -11.18 7.05
N LYS A 176 6.49 -10.33 8.05
CA LYS A 176 5.95 -10.49 9.40
C LYS A 176 4.50 -10.00 9.41
N PRO A 177 3.52 -10.84 9.79
CA PRO A 177 2.13 -10.39 9.97
C PRO A 177 2.05 -9.27 11.00
N LEU A 178 1.17 -8.30 10.76
CA LEU A 178 1.00 -7.14 11.63
C LEU A 178 -0.42 -7.06 12.19
N ALA A 179 -1.43 -6.94 11.33
CA ALA A 179 -2.83 -6.77 11.74
C ALA A 179 -3.80 -7.15 10.61
N MET A 180 -5.08 -7.33 10.96
CA MET A 180 -6.19 -7.37 10.01
C MET A 180 -7.03 -6.12 10.23
N VAL A 181 -7.20 -5.29 9.21
CA VAL A 181 -7.75 -3.94 9.36
C VAL A 181 -8.67 -3.57 8.20
N ASP A 182 -9.52 -2.57 8.39
CA ASP A 182 -10.20 -1.90 7.28
C ASP A 182 -9.22 -1.04 6.45
N ALA A 183 -9.71 -0.42 5.38
CA ALA A 183 -8.88 0.35 4.46
C ALA A 183 -8.28 1.62 5.10
N ASP A 184 -9.04 2.31 5.95
CA ASP A 184 -8.62 3.57 6.57
C ASP A 184 -7.54 3.31 7.62
N ALA A 185 -7.77 2.33 8.49
CA ALA A 185 -6.79 1.85 9.44
C ALA A 185 -5.53 1.32 8.73
N GLY A 186 -5.70 0.59 7.62
CA GLY A 186 -4.58 0.11 6.82
C GLY A 186 -3.70 1.23 6.25
N ARG A 187 -4.32 2.31 5.77
CA ARG A 187 -3.62 3.52 5.33
C ARG A 187 -2.83 4.15 6.48
N ASP A 188 -3.47 4.33 7.64
CA ASP A 188 -2.88 5.04 8.77
C ASP A 188 -1.69 4.27 9.35
N ILE A 189 -1.82 2.95 9.51
CA ILE A 189 -0.73 2.07 9.93
C ILE A 189 0.41 2.07 8.91
N ALA A 190 0.11 2.05 7.60
CA ALA A 190 1.15 2.07 6.57
C ALA A 190 1.98 3.37 6.64
N VAL A 191 1.32 4.53 6.75
CA VAL A 191 2.00 5.82 6.90
C VAL A 191 2.82 5.88 8.20
N ALA A 192 2.28 5.35 9.29
CA ALA A 192 2.97 5.27 10.57
C ALA A 192 4.25 4.43 10.51
N ALA A 193 4.18 3.24 9.90
CA ALA A 193 5.33 2.39 9.69
C ALA A 193 6.42 3.11 8.89
N LEU A 194 6.03 3.83 7.83
CA LEU A 194 6.96 4.63 7.04
C LEU A 194 7.55 5.82 7.80
N ARG A 195 6.79 6.46 8.69
CA ARG A 195 7.32 7.50 9.60
C ARG A 195 8.43 6.93 10.48
N MET A 196 8.18 5.79 11.12
CA MET A 196 9.18 5.12 11.96
C MET A 196 10.44 4.70 11.19
N VAL A 197 10.28 4.24 9.93
CA VAL A 197 11.42 3.97 9.04
C VAL A 197 12.19 5.24 8.72
N SER A 198 11.49 6.33 8.39
CA SER A 198 12.12 7.61 8.05
C SER A 198 12.96 8.21 9.20
N GLU A 199 12.57 7.92 10.46
CA GLU A 199 13.30 8.35 11.66
C GLU A 199 14.58 7.56 11.90
N LYS A 200 14.64 6.30 11.45
CA LYS A 200 15.84 5.45 11.52
C LYS A 200 16.87 5.80 10.44
N GLY A 201 16.47 6.50 9.39
CA GLY A 201 17.33 6.98 8.33
C GLY A 201 17.10 6.32 6.97
N ARG A 202 17.84 6.78 5.97
CA ARG A 202 17.59 6.45 4.55
C ARG A 202 17.92 5.02 4.14
N GLU A 203 18.69 4.29 4.93
CA GLU A 203 19.01 2.88 4.67
C GLU A 203 18.06 1.92 5.43
N ALA A 204 17.17 2.46 6.27
CA ALA A 204 16.26 1.67 7.06
C ALA A 204 15.07 1.14 6.24
N HIS A 205 14.59 -0.01 6.67
CA HIS A 205 13.41 -0.70 6.17
C HIS A 205 12.49 -1.09 7.32
N THR A 206 11.25 -1.47 7.03
CA THR A 206 10.31 -1.91 8.08
C THR A 206 10.78 -3.18 8.80
N ARG A 207 11.62 -4.00 8.17
CA ARG A 207 12.27 -5.16 8.80
C ARG A 207 13.22 -4.76 9.95
N ASP A 208 13.66 -3.52 9.98
CA ASP A 208 14.57 -2.96 11.00
C ASP A 208 13.79 -2.32 12.18
N LEU A 209 12.46 -2.36 12.13
CA LEU A 209 11.61 -1.98 13.27
C LEU A 209 11.69 -3.03 14.37
N THR A 210 11.74 -2.58 15.61
CA THR A 210 11.77 -3.48 16.78
C THR A 210 10.38 -4.10 17.00
N GLU A 211 10.32 -5.22 17.72
CA GLU A 211 9.04 -5.84 18.08
C GLU A 211 8.11 -4.88 18.82
N ARG A 212 8.66 -4.02 19.69
CA ARG A 212 7.88 -2.97 20.37
C ARG A 212 7.24 -1.99 19.39
N GLN A 213 7.97 -1.58 18.34
CA GLN A 213 7.44 -0.69 17.31
C GLN A 213 6.35 -1.39 16.49
N LEU A 214 6.57 -2.66 16.12
CA LEU A 214 5.56 -3.46 15.39
C LEU A 214 4.30 -3.68 16.24
N ASN A 215 4.44 -4.01 17.52
CA ASN A 215 3.31 -4.16 18.44
C ASN A 215 2.55 -2.84 18.63
N SER A 216 3.25 -1.71 18.67
CA SER A 216 2.59 -0.39 18.70
C SER A 216 1.79 -0.11 17.44
N LEU A 217 2.28 -0.51 16.26
CA LEU A 217 1.54 -0.34 15.01
C LEU A 217 0.30 -1.24 14.96
N ALA A 218 0.42 -2.47 15.44
CA ALA A 218 -0.68 -3.41 15.51
C ALA A 218 -1.78 -2.98 16.50
N SER A 219 -1.41 -2.29 17.59
CA SER A 219 -2.36 -1.85 18.63
C SER A 219 -3.10 -0.56 18.31
N TRP A 220 -2.66 0.23 17.31
CA TRP A 220 -3.29 1.49 16.93
C TRP A 220 -4.76 1.36 16.48
N HIS A 221 -5.22 0.15 16.15
CA HIS A 221 -6.59 -0.11 15.71
C HIS A 221 -7.24 -1.30 16.41
N SER A 222 -6.79 -1.68 17.61
CA SER A 222 -7.53 -2.63 18.44
C SER A 222 -8.84 -2.01 18.94
N VAL A 223 -9.83 -1.92 18.07
CA VAL A 223 -11.24 -2.02 18.44
C VAL A 223 -11.53 -3.53 18.48
N PRO A 224 -12.05 -4.08 19.59
CA PRO A 224 -12.12 -5.53 19.79
C PRO A 224 -13.01 -6.23 18.73
N PRO A 225 -12.75 -7.51 18.41
CA PRO A 225 -13.70 -8.33 17.65
C PRO A 225 -15.04 -8.41 18.40
N PRO A 226 -16.18 -8.56 17.70
CA PRO A 226 -17.50 -8.52 18.33
C PRO A 226 -17.56 -9.55 19.46
N SER A 227 -17.87 -9.06 20.66
CA SER A 227 -18.05 -9.90 21.83
C SER A 227 -19.12 -10.95 21.52
N VAL A 228 -18.74 -12.23 21.60
CA VAL A 228 -19.70 -13.32 21.75
C VAL A 228 -20.32 -13.12 23.14
N LEU A 229 -21.47 -12.45 23.20
CA LEU A 229 -22.33 -12.54 24.37
C LEU A 229 -22.95 -13.95 24.37
N PRO A 230 -22.81 -14.74 25.43
CA PRO A 230 -23.70 -15.87 25.62
C PRO A 230 -25.11 -15.33 25.84
N ASP A 231 -26.06 -15.95 25.16
CA ASP A 231 -27.49 -15.74 25.27
C ASP A 231 -27.92 -15.94 26.73
N ILE A 232 -28.26 -14.86 27.42
CA ILE A 232 -28.95 -14.92 28.72
C ILE A 232 -30.32 -14.30 28.52
N SER A 233 -31.23 -15.13 28.04
CA SER A 233 -32.67 -14.94 28.25
C SER A 233 -32.98 -15.07 29.74
N PRO A 234 -33.60 -14.08 30.41
CA PRO A 234 -34.35 -14.34 31.62
C PRO A 234 -35.74 -14.80 31.21
N ALA A 235 -35.97 -16.11 31.34
CA ALA A 235 -37.31 -16.65 31.38
C ALA A 235 -38.09 -16.05 32.57
N ARG A 236 -39.36 -15.70 32.29
CA ARG A 236 -40.51 -15.61 33.21
C ARG A 236 -40.27 -16.15 34.64
N GLY A 237 -40.59 -15.31 35.61
CA GLY A 237 -40.97 -15.67 36.98
C GLY A 237 -41.44 -14.39 37.69
N GLU A 238 -42.71 -14.02 37.52
CA GLU A 238 -43.71 -14.06 38.60
C GLU A 238 -43.33 -13.19 39.81
N ILE A 239 -43.92 -11.98 39.86
CA ILE A 239 -44.09 -11.26 41.12
C ILE A 239 -45.56 -10.90 41.20
N ASP A 240 -46.21 -11.58 42.14
CA ASP A 240 -47.64 -11.53 42.42
C ASP A 240 -48.04 -10.18 43.02
N LEU A 241 -49.27 -9.78 42.72
CA LEU A 241 -49.89 -8.51 43.10
C LEU A 241 -50.35 -8.55 44.57
N SER A 242 -50.23 -7.43 45.27
CA SER A 242 -51.09 -7.15 46.44
C SER A 242 -51.51 -5.68 46.49
N PRO A 243 -52.74 -5.37 46.95
CA PRO A 243 -53.53 -4.23 46.48
C PRO A 243 -53.49 -3.01 47.46
N PRO A 244 -54.19 -1.90 47.17
CA PRO A 244 -53.79 -0.55 47.60
C PRO A 244 -54.43 -0.11 48.93
N ALA A 245 -53.77 0.83 49.61
CA ALA A 245 -54.37 1.62 50.67
C ALA A 245 -54.36 3.12 50.31
N SER A 246 -55.53 3.73 50.32
CA SER A 246 -55.84 5.17 50.32
C SER A 246 -57.29 5.29 50.86
N PRO A 247 -57.79 6.44 51.37
CA PRO A 247 -57.25 7.81 51.21
C PRO A 247 -57.28 8.74 52.47
N ILE A 248 -56.47 9.80 52.39
CA ILE A 248 -56.71 11.26 52.66
C ILE A 248 -57.92 11.67 53.55
N SER A 249 -57.70 12.46 54.62
CA SER A 249 -57.99 13.92 54.64
C SER A 249 -57.63 14.60 55.98
N ASN A 250 -57.03 15.79 55.87
CA ASN A 250 -56.96 16.83 56.91
C ASN A 250 -57.94 17.95 56.49
N GLY A 251 -58.75 18.47 57.41
CA GLY A 251 -59.56 19.69 57.15
C GLY A 251 -60.71 20.01 58.12
N VAL A 252 -60.38 20.71 59.22
CA VAL A 252 -61.01 21.97 59.72
C VAL A 252 -62.49 22.04 60.23
N SER A 253 -62.61 22.52 61.49
CA SER A 253 -63.59 23.44 62.16
C SER A 253 -64.97 23.03 62.72
N GLY A 254 -65.22 23.60 63.91
CA GLY A 254 -66.51 23.88 64.60
C GLY A 254 -66.61 23.13 65.93
N THR A 255 -66.66 23.73 67.13
CA THR A 255 -67.13 25.04 67.64
C THR A 255 -66.37 25.43 68.90
#